data_AF-A0A6G3UEI8-F1
#
_entry.id   AF-A0A6G3UEI8-F1
#
_cell.length_a   1.000
_cell.length_b   1.000
_cell.length_c   1.000
_cell.angle_alpha   90.00
_cell.angle_beta   90.00
_cell.angle_gamma   90.00
#
_symmetry.space_group_name_H-M   'P 1'
#
loop_
_entity.id
_entity.type
_entity.pdbx_description
1 polymer ?
#
loop_
_entity_poly.entity_id
_entity_poly.type
_entity_poly.pdbx_seq_one_letter_code
_entity_poly.pdbx_strand_id
1 'polypeptide(L)'
;MTERLTYEELAALMKKGAGLSVDPREMENRSDTAFDEFGLDSLGLLGIVGVLENRHGQPLPTDADRCKTPREFLDLVNNSLMTGA
;
A
#
# COMPACT_ATOMS: atom_id res chain seq x y z
N MET A 1 -17.45 -0.71 8.36
CA MET A 1 -17.99 -1.39 7.15
C MET A 1 -16.78 -1.71 6.28
N THR A 2 -16.21 -2.91 6.47
CA THR A 2 -15.02 -3.47 5.78
C THR A 2 -13.90 -2.47 5.45
N GLU A 3 -13.11 -2.10 6.46
CA GLU A 3 -11.89 -1.28 6.35
C GLU A 3 -10.70 -2.07 5.80
N ARG A 4 -10.94 -2.91 4.79
CA ARG A 4 -9.88 -3.73 4.20
C ARG A 4 -9.27 -3.02 3.01
N LEU A 5 -7.98 -2.69 3.10
CA LEU A 5 -7.20 -2.20 1.97
C LEU A 5 -7.13 -3.32 0.92
N THR A 6 -7.50 -3.02 -0.32
CA THR A 6 -7.44 -3.94 -1.47
C THR A 6 -6.35 -3.52 -2.46
N TYR A 7 -6.00 -4.40 -3.41
CA TYR A 7 -5.08 -4.05 -4.50
C TYR A 7 -5.57 -2.87 -5.35
N GLU A 8 -6.89 -2.70 -5.50
CA GLU A 8 -7.47 -1.55 -6.20
C GLU A 8 -7.19 -0.24 -5.45
N GLU A 9 -7.32 -0.26 -4.12
CA GLU A 9 -6.95 0.88 -3.29
C GLU A 9 -5.45 1.15 -3.35
N LEU A 10 -4.63 0.11 -3.24
CA LEU A 10 -3.18 0.23 -3.32
C LEU A 10 -2.75 0.82 -4.67
N ALA A 11 -3.33 0.37 -5.78
CA ALA A 11 -3.08 0.93 -7.11
C ALA A 11 -3.50 2.41 -7.21
N ALA A 12 -4.65 2.78 -6.63
CA ALA A 12 -5.08 4.17 -6.56
C ALA A 12 -4.13 5.04 -5.70
N LEU A 13 -3.59 4.47 -4.62
CA LEU A 13 -2.61 5.12 -3.77
C LEU A 13 -1.26 5.27 -4.48
N MET A 14 -0.77 4.26 -5.19
CA MET A 14 0.44 4.34 -6.01
C MET A 14 0.32 5.46 -7.04
N LYS A 15 -0.85 5.59 -7.66
CA LYS A 15 -1.13 6.67 -8.60
C LYS A 15 -1.12 8.05 -7.94
N LYS A 16 -1.61 8.17 -6.71
CA LYS A 16 -1.64 9.45 -5.97
C LYS A 16 -0.31 9.82 -5.33
N GLY A 17 0.37 8.86 -4.71
CA GLY A 17 1.60 9.07 -3.94
C GLY A 17 2.85 9.07 -4.81
N ALA A 18 2.92 8.19 -5.80
CA ALA A 18 4.08 8.01 -6.66
C ALA A 18 3.84 8.45 -8.13
N GLY A 19 2.60 8.80 -8.49
CA GLY A 19 2.25 9.04 -9.90
C GLY A 19 2.23 7.78 -10.75
N LEU A 20 2.38 6.60 -10.13
CA LEU A 20 2.52 5.32 -10.81
C LEU A 20 1.16 4.64 -10.96
N SER A 21 0.72 4.44 -12.19
CA SER A 21 -0.52 3.73 -12.47
C SER A 21 -0.22 2.26 -12.74
N VAL A 22 -0.49 1.40 -11.75
CA VAL A 22 -0.35 -0.06 -11.86
C VAL A 22 -1.74 -0.69 -11.94
N ASP A 23 -1.89 -1.74 -12.74
CA ASP A 23 -3.14 -2.47 -12.84
C ASP A 23 -3.33 -3.36 -11.59
N PRO A 24 -4.46 -3.26 -10.86
CA PRO A 24 -4.65 -4.00 -9.62
C PRO A 24 -4.67 -5.51 -9.83
N ARG A 25 -5.10 -5.98 -11.01
CA ARG A 25 -5.07 -7.40 -11.38
C ARG A 25 -3.64 -7.90 -11.59
N GLU A 26 -2.80 -7.10 -12.26
CA GLU A 26 -1.38 -7.43 -12.42
C GLU A 26 -0.67 -7.43 -11.07
N MET A 27 -1.01 -6.47 -10.20
CA MET A 27 -0.43 -6.38 -8.86
C MET A 27 -0.86 -7.54 -7.95
N GLU A 28 -2.11 -8.01 -8.06
CA GLU A 28 -2.59 -9.20 -7.35
C GLU A 28 -1.85 -10.46 -7.84
N ASN A 29 -1.72 -10.61 -9.16
CA ASN A 29 -1.02 -11.73 -9.79
C ASN A 29 0.48 -11.72 -9.42
N ARG A 30 1.07 -10.53 -9.34
CA ARG A 30 2.45 -10.27 -8.94
C ARG A 30 2.57 -9.77 -7.50
N SER A 31 1.71 -10.27 -6.61
CA SER A 31 1.66 -9.79 -5.22
C SER A 31 2.91 -10.13 -4.38
N ASP A 32 3.71 -11.08 -4.86
CA ASP A 32 5.02 -11.48 -4.32
C ASP A 32 6.18 -10.66 -4.90
N THR A 33 5.93 -9.88 -5.95
CA THR A 33 6.93 -9.06 -6.62
C THR A 33 7.22 -7.80 -5.83
N ALA A 34 8.49 -7.37 -5.83
CA ALA A 34 8.90 -6.17 -5.12
C ALA A 34 8.31 -4.91 -5.76
N PHE A 35 8.02 -3.90 -4.95
CA PHE A 35 7.57 -2.58 -5.40
C PHE A 35 8.50 -1.94 -6.45
N ASP A 36 9.80 -2.13 -6.29
CA ASP A 36 10.84 -1.67 -7.20
C ASP A 36 10.64 -2.17 -8.65
N GLU A 37 10.22 -3.43 -8.82
CA GLU A 37 9.94 -4.03 -10.13
C GLU A 37 8.71 -3.42 -10.82
N PHE A 38 7.79 -2.83 -10.06
CA PHE A 38 6.67 -2.07 -10.61
C PHE A 38 7.08 -0.63 -10.98
N GLY A 39 8.31 -0.22 -10.67
CA GLY A 39 8.77 1.16 -10.79
C GLY A 39 8.37 2.03 -9.60
N LEU A 40 8.02 1.42 -8.47
CA LEU A 40 7.79 2.13 -7.22
C LEU A 40 9.09 2.21 -6.43
N ASP A 41 9.67 3.40 -6.42
CA ASP A 41 10.87 3.71 -5.66
C ASP A 41 10.56 3.93 -4.16
N SER A 42 11.59 3.99 -3.31
CA SER A 42 11.45 4.22 -1.86
C SER A 42 10.70 5.52 -1.55
N LEU A 43 10.89 6.56 -2.39
CA LEU A 43 10.12 7.81 -2.30
C LEU A 43 8.63 7.63 -2.65
N GLY A 44 8.34 6.77 -3.62
CA GLY A 44 6.95 6.45 -3.99
C GLY A 44 6.23 5.71 -2.86
N LEU A 45 6.93 4.82 -2.17
CA LEU A 45 6.41 4.13 -0.99
C LEU A 45 6.09 5.10 0.15
N LEU A 46 7.01 6.01 0.47
CA LEU A 46 6.78 7.05 1.49
C LEU A 46 5.58 7.94 1.13
N GLY A 47 5.41 8.28 -0.16
CA GLY A 47 4.25 9.02 -0.64
C GLY A 47 2.93 8.27 -0.43
N ILE A 48 2.92 6.95 -0.67
CA ILE A 48 1.74 6.11 -0.43
C ILE A 48 1.40 6.03 1.06
N VAL A 49 2.40 5.79 1.91
CA VAL A 49 2.26 5.78 3.37
C VAL A 49 1.66 7.10 3.83
N GLY A 50 2.21 8.24 3.43
CA GLY A 50 1.70 9.55 3.84
C GLY A 50 0.28 9.86 3.37
N VAL A 51 -0.10 9.46 2.14
CA VAL A 51 -1.48 9.60 1.64
C VAL A 51 -2.44 8.71 2.44
N LEU A 52 -2.01 7.50 2.78
CA LEU A 52 -2.81 6.54 3.51
C LEU A 52 -2.99 6.96 4.98
N GLU A 53 -1.93 7.45 5.64
CA GLU A 53 -2.02 8.08 6.98
C GLU A 53 -2.99 9.26 7.00
N ASN A 54 -2.91 10.14 5.99
CA ASN A 54 -3.81 11.28 5.87
C ASN A 54 -5.27 10.84 5.67
N ARG A 55 -5.48 9.78 4.90
CA ARG A 55 -6.81 9.24 4.59
C ARG A 55 -7.46 8.56 5.79
N HIS A 56 -6.72 7.73 6.51
CA HIS A 56 -7.23 7.01 7.69
C HIS A 56 -7.16 7.85 8.97
N GLY A 57 -6.44 8.97 8.96
CA GLY A 57 -6.26 9.82 10.12
C GLY A 57 -5.45 9.15 11.24
N GLN A 58 -4.76 8.05 10.93
CA GLN A 58 -4.00 7.27 11.89
C GLN A 58 -2.61 6.98 11.31
N PRO A 59 -1.53 7.10 12.11
CA PRO A 59 -0.20 6.79 11.65
C PRO A 59 -0.09 5.31 11.28
N LEU A 60 0.60 5.03 10.18
CA LEU A 60 0.86 3.68 9.74
C LEU A 60 1.98 3.07 10.60
N PRO A 61 2.00 1.73 10.74
CA PRO A 61 3.10 1.09 11.43
C PRO A 61 4.43 1.41 10.74
N THR A 62 5.51 1.58 11.50
CA THR A 62 6.84 1.87 10.95
C THR A 62 7.34 0.75 10.02
N ASP A 63 6.80 -0.46 10.18
CA ASP A 63 7.06 -1.60 9.31
C ASP A 63 6.39 -1.48 7.93
N ALA A 64 5.43 -0.57 7.72
CA ALA A 64 4.79 -0.35 6.42
C ALA A 64 5.77 0.18 5.36
N ASP A 65 6.74 1.02 5.75
CA ASP A 65 7.84 1.47 4.90
C ASP A 65 8.86 0.36 4.60
N ARG A 66 8.92 -0.67 5.47
CA ARG A 66 9.81 -1.82 5.29
C ARG A 66 9.21 -2.89 4.37
N CYS A 67 7.92 -2.82 4.09
CA CYS A 67 7.24 -3.75 3.21
C CYS A 67 7.81 -3.61 1.79
N LYS A 68 8.34 -4.72 1.27
CA LYS A 68 8.89 -4.77 -0.09
C LYS A 68 7.85 -5.20 -1.11
N THR A 69 6.81 -5.90 -0.67
CA THR A 69 5.80 -6.49 -1.54
C THR A 69 4.41 -5.90 -1.27
N PRO A 70 3.56 -5.78 -2.31
CA PRO A 70 2.16 -5.39 -2.16
C PRO A 70 1.40 -6.25 -1.16
N ARG A 71 1.67 -7.56 -1.15
CA ARG A 71 1.03 -8.51 -0.23
C ARG A 71 1.35 -8.19 1.24
N GLU A 72 2.62 -8.03 1.59
CA GLU A 72 3.02 -7.73 2.96
C GLU A 72 2.45 -6.38 3.41
N PHE A 73 2.49 -5.37 2.53
CA PHE A 73 1.94 -4.06 2.84
C PHE A 73 0.43 -4.14 3.11
N LEU A 74 -0.32 -4.80 2.24
CA LEU A 74 -1.76 -5.01 2.41
C LEU A 74 -2.06 -5.76 3.70
N ASP A 75 -1.35 -6.87 3.97
CA ASP A 75 -1.58 -7.66 5.18
C ASP A 75 -1.34 -6.83 6.45
N LEU A 76 -0.24 -6.08 6.50
CA LEU A 76 0.13 -5.24 7.63
C LEU A 76 -0.87 -4.09 7.86
N VAL A 77 -1.28 -3.40 6.79
CA VAL A 77 -2.30 -2.34 6.88
C VAL A 77 -3.64 -2.92 7.32
N ASN A 78 -4.08 -4.02 6.68
CA ASN A 78 -5.32 -4.68 7.03
C ASN A 78 -5.34 -5.16 8.48
N ASN A 79 -4.22 -5.68 8.98
CA ASN A 79 -4.07 -6.10 10.36
C ASN A 79 -4.15 -4.91 11.33
N SER A 80 -3.47 -3.80 10.99
CA SER A 80 -3.51 -2.57 11.78
C SER A 80 -4.90 -1.93 11.82
N LEU A 81 -5.62 -1.89 10.70
CA LEU A 81 -6.98 -1.36 10.62
C LEU A 81 -7.97 -2.28 11.36
N MET A 82 -7.81 -3.60 11.26
CA MET A 82 -8.67 -4.57 11.96
C MET A 82 -8.47 -4.55 13.49
N THR A 83 -7.26 -4.29 13.96
CA THR A 83 -6.94 -4.25 15.40
C THR A 83 -7.36 -2.93 16.06
N GLY A 84 -7.65 -1.89 15.26
CA GLY A 84 -8.12 -0.59 15.75
C GLY A 84 -9.62 -0.49 16.03
N ALA A 85 -10.38 -1.59 15.89
CA ALA A 85 -11.84 -1.64 16.05
C ALA A 85 -12.30 -2.14 17.43
#